data_AF-A0A354S7W6-F1
#
_entry.id   AF-A0A354S7W6-F1
#
_cell.length_a   1.000
_cell.length_b   1.000
_cell.length_c   1.000
_cell.angle_alpha   90.00
_cell.angle_beta   90.00
_cell.angle_gamma   90.00
#
_symmetry.space_group_name_H-M   'P 1'
#
loop_
_entity.id
_entity.type
_entity.pdbx_description
1 polymer ?
#
loop_
_entity_poly.entity_id
_entity_poly.type
_entity_poly.pdbx_seq_one_letter_code
_entity_poly.pdbx_strand_id
1 'polypeptide(L)'
;MRRLLLLGFFTWALWACERHPDYRNAWIGAFEGEVEHGTSYPRTDSLGNWYIYTGTSTEIWQLQVEKEGDSLVHLTRWVNGTMEDLGPFQIKPTGQYMTQSGGGSSFSSLEIWFSADTLTWDRFQKCGIPCSSWTTGTLARL
;
A
#
# COMPACT_ATOMS: atom_id res chain seq x y z
N MET A 1 44.03 -37.67 7.12
CA MET A 1 42.64 -37.87 6.64
C MET A 1 41.55 -37.18 7.48
N ARG A 2 41.88 -36.45 8.56
CA ARG A 2 40.89 -35.76 9.42
C ARG A 2 40.50 -34.34 8.96
N ARG A 3 41.31 -33.72 8.09
CA ARG A 3 41.12 -32.34 7.59
C ARG A 3 40.22 -32.23 6.34
N LEU A 4 40.06 -33.30 5.56
CA LEU A 4 39.21 -33.32 4.36
C LEU A 4 37.71 -33.44 4.70
N LEU A 5 37.37 -34.10 5.81
CA LEU A 5 35.98 -34.23 6.28
C LEU A 5 35.40 -32.90 6.82
N LEU A 6 36.24 -32.03 7.39
CA LEU A 6 35.83 -30.71 7.90
C LEU A 6 35.52 -29.70 6.78
N LEU A 7 36.22 -29.80 5.65
CA LEU A 7 35.97 -28.96 4.46
C LEU A 7 34.66 -29.34 3.75
N GLY A 8 34.33 -30.63 3.71
CA GLY A 8 33.06 -31.10 3.14
C GLY A 8 31.82 -30.69 3.95
N PHE A 9 31.93 -30.60 5.28
CA PHE A 9 30.84 -30.12 6.13
C PHE A 9 30.61 -28.60 6.01
N PHE A 10 31.67 -27.81 5.80
CA PHE A 10 31.57 -26.36 5.66
C PHE A 10 30.91 -25.94 4.34
N THR A 11 31.14 -26.67 3.24
CA THR A 11 30.49 -26.38 1.96
C THR A 11 29.01 -26.75 1.95
N TRP A 12 28.62 -27.79 2.68
CA TRP A 12 27.21 -28.15 2.88
C TRP A 12 26.46 -27.15 3.77
N ALA A 13 27.09 -26.61 4.81
CA ALA A 13 26.49 -25.58 5.67
C ALA A 13 26.23 -24.25 4.91
N LEU A 14 27.05 -23.92 3.92
CA LEU A 14 26.85 -22.74 3.05
C LEU A 14 25.77 -22.95 1.99
N TRP A 15 25.50 -24.21 1.59
CA TRP A 15 24.41 -24.57 0.67
C TRP A 15 23.07 -24.75 1.39
N ALA A 16 23.08 -25.08 2.68
CA ALA A 16 21.88 -25.21 3.52
C ALA A 16 21.37 -23.87 4.08
N CYS A 17 21.93 -22.75 3.64
CA CYS A 17 21.25 -21.47 3.75
C CYS A 17 20.10 -21.47 2.75
N GLU A 18 19.01 -22.19 3.08
CA GLU A 18 17.73 -22.10 2.39
C GLU A 18 17.34 -20.63 2.39
N ARG A 19 17.65 -19.95 1.29
CA ARG A 19 17.17 -18.60 1.05
C ARG A 19 15.67 -18.75 0.89
N HIS A 20 14.94 -18.55 1.98
CA HIS A 20 13.48 -18.52 1.95
C HIS A 20 13.07 -17.64 0.76
N PRO A 21 12.20 -18.15 -0.13
CA PRO A 21 11.77 -17.39 -1.28
C PRO A 21 11.20 -16.07 -0.77
N ASP A 22 11.74 -14.97 -1.30
CA ASP A 22 11.35 -13.63 -0.90
C ASP A 22 9.84 -13.46 -1.14
N TYR A 23 9.08 -13.36 -0.07
CA TYR A 23 7.62 -13.33 -0.09
C TYR A 23 7.08 -12.17 -0.94
N ARG A 24 7.86 -11.08 -1.08
CA ARG A 24 7.50 -9.92 -1.93
C ARG A 24 7.35 -10.30 -3.40
N ASN A 25 8.00 -11.38 -3.86
CA ASN A 25 7.85 -11.90 -5.23
C ASN A 25 6.39 -12.17 -5.60
N ALA A 26 5.55 -12.52 -4.62
CA ALA A 26 4.15 -12.77 -4.84
C ALA A 26 3.38 -11.50 -5.27
N TRP A 27 3.96 -10.31 -5.13
CA TRP A 27 3.27 -9.03 -5.32
C TRP A 27 3.91 -8.14 -6.37
N ILE A 28 5.10 -8.47 -6.86
CA ILE A 28 5.76 -7.70 -7.91
C ILE A 28 4.95 -7.79 -9.19
N GLY A 29 4.79 -6.65 -9.87
CA GLY A 29 4.01 -6.54 -11.09
C GLY A 29 3.14 -5.29 -11.11
N ALA A 30 2.32 -5.20 -12.14
CA ALA A 30 1.37 -4.11 -12.32
C ALA A 30 -0.03 -4.55 -11.88
N PHE A 31 -0.77 -3.61 -11.31
CA PHE A 31 -2.16 -3.76 -10.91
C PHE A 31 -2.98 -2.61 -11.48
N GLU A 32 -4.22 -2.85 -11.87
CA GLU A 32 -5.14 -1.83 -12.37
C GLU A 32 -6.51 -1.97 -11.73
N GLY A 33 -7.15 -0.84 -11.41
CA GLY A 33 -8.52 -0.85 -10.90
C GLY A 33 -9.10 0.54 -10.77
N GLU A 34 -10.42 0.57 -10.62
CA GLU A 34 -11.13 1.79 -10.27
C GLU A 34 -10.94 2.10 -8.78
N VAL A 35 -10.59 3.35 -8.49
CA VAL A 35 -10.38 3.86 -7.14
C VAL A 35 -11.31 5.05 -6.93
N GLU A 36 -12.13 4.96 -5.89
CA GLU A 36 -12.98 6.05 -5.44
C GLU A 36 -12.15 7.01 -4.58
N HIS A 37 -12.33 8.30 -4.84
CA HIS A 37 -11.88 9.38 -3.99
C HIS A 37 -13.08 10.14 -3.47
N GLY A 38 -13.03 10.52 -2.21
CA GLY A 38 -14.06 11.35 -1.64
C GLY A 38 -13.53 12.43 -0.73
N THR A 39 -14.32 13.49 -0.63
CA THR A 39 -14.11 14.57 0.33
C THR A 39 -15.43 14.94 0.97
N SER A 40 -15.38 15.24 2.26
CA SER A 40 -16.48 15.74 3.02
C SER A 40 -16.03 16.94 3.83
N TYR A 41 -16.80 18.02 3.82
CA TYR A 41 -16.48 19.26 4.54
C TYR A 41 -17.75 20.09 4.78
N PRO A 42 -17.76 20.99 5.77
CA PRO A 42 -18.95 21.76 6.07
C PRO A 42 -19.17 22.88 5.05
N ARG A 43 -20.45 23.15 4.79
CA ARG A 43 -20.93 24.27 3.97
C ARG A 43 -22.09 24.97 4.66
N THR A 44 -22.34 26.19 4.22
CA THR A 44 -23.50 26.97 4.61
C THR A 44 -24.34 27.25 3.38
N ASP A 45 -25.66 27.09 3.46
CA ASP A 45 -26.58 27.48 2.40
C ASP A 45 -26.80 29.00 2.39
N SER A 46 -27.62 29.51 1.47
CA SER A 46 -27.96 30.93 1.38
C SER A 46 -28.79 31.45 2.57
N LEU A 47 -29.32 30.54 3.40
CA LEU A 47 -30.14 30.84 4.58
C LEU A 47 -29.35 30.77 5.89
N GLY A 48 -28.06 30.40 5.85
CA GLY A 48 -27.21 30.28 7.04
C GLY A 48 -27.24 28.89 7.69
N ASN A 49 -27.93 27.91 7.13
CA ASN A 49 -27.97 26.56 7.67
C ASN A 49 -26.67 25.81 7.37
N TRP A 50 -26.13 25.15 8.38
CA TRP A 50 -24.97 24.29 8.23
C TRP A 50 -25.36 22.90 7.73
N TYR A 51 -24.65 22.44 6.72
CA TYR A 51 -24.75 21.07 6.23
C TYR A 51 -23.35 20.53 5.88
N ILE A 52 -23.27 19.22 5.70
CA ILE A 52 -22.06 18.56 5.24
C ILE A 52 -22.17 18.36 3.73
N TYR A 53 -21.24 18.92 2.98
CA TYR A 53 -21.07 18.59 1.58
C TYR A 53 -20.21 17.33 1.48
N THR A 54 -20.61 16.41 0.62
CA THR A 54 -19.82 15.24 0.25
C THR A 54 -19.74 15.16 -1.27
N GLY A 55 -18.53 15.05 -1.79
CA GLY A 55 -18.28 14.80 -3.20
C GLY A 55 -17.42 13.56 -3.37
N THR A 56 -17.73 12.76 -4.37
CA THR A 56 -16.94 11.59 -4.77
C THR A 56 -16.63 11.64 -6.26
N SER A 57 -15.52 11.02 -6.63
CA SER A 57 -15.08 10.81 -8.01
C SER A 57 -14.33 9.50 -8.12
N THR A 58 -14.38 8.86 -9.27
CA THR A 58 -13.64 7.62 -9.53
C THR A 58 -12.58 7.84 -10.59
N GLU A 59 -11.45 7.15 -10.44
CA GLU A 59 -10.34 7.18 -11.37
C GLU A 59 -9.77 5.78 -11.57
N ILE A 60 -9.28 5.48 -12.77
CA ILE A 60 -8.54 4.25 -13.02
C ILE A 60 -7.10 4.46 -12.58
N TRP A 61 -6.65 3.66 -11.63
CA TRP A 61 -5.27 3.62 -11.17
C TRP A 61 -4.55 2.47 -11.84
N GLN A 62 -3.34 2.74 -12.32
CA GLN A 62 -2.33 1.72 -12.60
C GLN A 62 -1.26 1.81 -11.52
N LEU A 63 -0.97 0.71 -10.85
CA LEU A 63 0.00 0.65 -9.76
C LEU A 63 1.10 -0.35 -10.12
N GLN A 64 2.34 0.13 -10.16
CA GLN A 64 3.51 -0.73 -10.30
C GLN A 64 4.08 -1.02 -8.90
N VAL A 65 4.33 -2.29 -8.65
CA VAL A 65 4.93 -2.78 -7.40
C VAL A 65 6.31 -3.33 -7.72
N GLU A 66 7.34 -2.75 -7.11
CA GLU A 66 8.73 -3.17 -7.30
C GLU A 66 9.38 -3.49 -5.96
N LYS A 67 10.47 -4.26 -5.98
CA LYS A 67 11.25 -4.48 -4.76
C LYS A 67 12.15 -3.29 -4.51
N GLU A 68 12.18 -2.83 -3.27
CA GLU A 68 13.13 -1.82 -2.82
C GLU A 68 13.98 -2.40 -1.69
N GLY A 69 15.29 -2.50 -1.95
CA GLY A 69 16.24 -3.12 -1.04
C GLY A 69 15.84 -4.52 -0.56
N ASP A 70 16.19 -4.84 0.68
CA ASP A 70 16.04 -6.19 1.23
C ASP A 70 14.68 -6.47 1.88
N SER A 71 13.89 -5.43 2.20
CA SER A 71 12.67 -5.59 3.03
C SER A 71 11.45 -4.79 2.60
N LEU A 72 11.56 -3.92 1.59
CA LEU A 72 10.49 -2.99 1.21
C LEU A 72 9.94 -3.31 -0.18
N VAL A 73 8.72 -2.84 -0.45
CA VAL A 73 8.20 -2.70 -1.81
C VAL A 73 8.03 -1.22 -2.12
N HIS A 74 8.36 -0.81 -3.33
CA HIS A 74 8.12 0.53 -3.83
C HIS A 74 6.84 0.54 -4.64
N LEU A 75 5.99 1.55 -4.43
CA LEU A 75 4.74 1.71 -5.15
C LEU A 75 4.76 2.98 -5.99
N THR A 76 4.61 2.82 -7.30
CA THR A 76 4.41 3.93 -8.23
C THR A 76 3.01 3.85 -8.81
N ARG A 77 2.30 4.97 -8.86
CA ARG A 77 0.93 5.05 -9.39
C ARG A 77 0.90 5.90 -10.66
N TRP A 78 0.10 5.50 -11.63
CA TRP A 78 -0.30 6.32 -12.77
C TRP A 78 -1.80 6.54 -12.78
N VAL A 79 -2.21 7.79 -12.99
CA VAL A 79 -3.61 8.18 -13.19
C VAL A 79 -3.65 9.12 -14.38
N ASN A 80 -4.43 8.78 -15.41
CA ASN A 80 -4.55 9.59 -16.64
C ASN A 80 -3.18 10.01 -17.22
N GLY A 81 -2.21 9.10 -17.21
CA GLY A 81 -0.84 9.33 -17.71
C GLY A 81 0.08 10.13 -16.77
N THR A 82 -0.43 10.59 -15.63
CA THR A 82 0.36 11.30 -14.61
C THR A 82 0.92 10.30 -13.60
N MET A 83 2.24 10.28 -13.44
CA MET A 83 2.95 9.43 -12.50
C MET A 83 3.07 10.09 -11.12
N GLU A 84 2.79 9.33 -10.06
CA GLU A 84 3.03 9.69 -8.67
C GLU A 84 3.81 8.57 -7.95
N ASP A 85 4.89 8.96 -7.28
CA ASP A 85 5.62 8.09 -6.36
C ASP A 85 4.91 8.06 -5.00
N LEU A 86 4.40 6.90 -4.59
CA LEU A 86 3.75 6.70 -3.29
C LEU A 86 4.75 6.33 -2.19
N GLY A 87 5.97 5.93 -2.58
CA GLY A 87 7.08 5.62 -1.71
C GLY A 87 7.22 4.14 -1.34
N PRO A 88 8.20 3.85 -0.47
CA PRO A 88 8.44 2.51 0.04
C PRO A 88 7.49 2.10 1.17
N PHE A 89 7.09 0.84 1.16
CA PHE A 89 6.27 0.23 2.20
C PHE A 89 6.88 -1.07 2.70
N GLN A 90 6.95 -1.22 4.02
CA GLN A 90 7.32 -2.48 4.66
C GLN A 90 6.07 -3.34 4.87
N ILE A 91 5.66 -4.06 3.82
CA ILE A 91 4.50 -4.95 3.88
C ILE A 91 4.89 -6.22 4.65
N LYS A 92 4.07 -6.61 5.64
CA LYS A 92 4.31 -7.88 6.37
C LYS A 92 4.14 -9.06 5.41
N PRO A 93 4.77 -10.23 5.66
CA PRO A 93 4.57 -11.43 4.85
C PRO A 93 3.10 -11.87 4.67
N THR A 94 2.19 -11.41 5.54
CA THR A 94 0.74 -11.60 5.43
C THR A 94 0.09 -10.76 4.31
N GLY A 95 0.85 -9.91 3.60
CA GLY A 95 0.35 -8.99 2.59
C GLY A 95 -0.22 -7.70 3.15
N GLN A 96 -0.15 -7.47 4.46
CA GLN A 96 -0.80 -6.33 5.12
C GLN A 96 0.21 -5.25 5.51
N TYR A 97 -0.16 -4.02 5.19
CA TYR A 97 0.41 -2.81 5.75
C TYR A 97 -0.70 -1.96 6.33
N MET A 98 -0.47 -1.42 7.52
CA MET A 98 -1.39 -0.56 8.23
C MET A 98 -0.59 0.47 9.01
N THR A 99 -0.91 1.72 8.80
CA THR A 99 -0.41 2.84 9.61
C THR A 99 -1.58 3.70 10.04
N GLN A 100 -1.49 4.20 11.27
CA GLN A 100 -2.43 5.16 11.82
C GLN A 100 -1.65 6.26 12.50
N SER A 101 -2.15 7.49 12.36
CA SER A 101 -1.58 8.64 13.05
C SER A 101 -2.67 9.64 13.45
N GLY A 102 -2.35 10.50 14.42
CA GLY A 102 -3.27 11.47 14.97
C GLY A 102 -4.11 10.95 16.14
N GLY A 103 -5.20 11.67 16.43
CA GLY A 103 -6.13 11.45 17.53
C GLY A 103 -7.08 12.64 17.70
N GLY A 104 -8.34 12.37 18.07
CA GLY A 104 -9.36 13.41 18.28
C GLY A 104 -9.82 14.10 16.99
N SER A 105 -9.45 15.37 16.83
CA SER A 105 -9.92 16.20 15.71
C SER A 105 -9.18 15.97 14.39
N SER A 106 -8.01 15.31 14.42
CA SER A 106 -7.21 14.96 13.23
C SER A 106 -6.79 13.51 13.32
N PHE A 107 -7.08 12.71 12.29
CA PHE A 107 -6.79 11.27 12.26
C PHE A 107 -6.43 10.87 10.82
N SER A 108 -5.49 9.95 10.64
CA SER A 108 -5.17 9.39 9.34
C SER A 108 -4.95 7.90 9.47
N SER A 109 -5.44 7.13 8.51
CA SER A 109 -5.11 5.73 8.32
C SER A 109 -4.73 5.46 6.86
N LEU A 110 -3.83 4.51 6.68
CA LEU A 110 -3.53 3.90 5.39
C LEU A 110 -3.38 2.41 5.60
N GLU A 111 -4.17 1.66 4.83
CA GLU A 111 -4.20 0.22 4.77
C GLU A 111 -3.92 -0.23 3.34
N ILE A 112 -3.00 -1.18 3.19
CA ILE A 112 -2.68 -1.80 1.90
C ILE A 112 -2.69 -3.31 2.12
N TRP A 113 -3.48 -4.00 1.33
CA TRP A 113 -3.67 -5.45 1.44
C TRP A 113 -3.37 -6.11 0.10
N PHE A 114 -2.29 -6.89 0.08
CA PHE A 114 -1.90 -7.70 -1.06
C PHE A 114 -2.49 -9.10 -0.96
N SER A 115 -3.10 -9.54 -2.05
CA SER A 115 -3.40 -10.95 -2.33
C SER A 115 -2.58 -11.42 -3.53
N ALA A 116 -2.78 -12.66 -3.97
CA ALA A 116 -2.11 -13.18 -5.17
C ALA A 116 -2.43 -12.32 -6.41
N ASP A 117 -3.71 -11.98 -6.59
CA ASP A 117 -4.20 -11.36 -7.83
C ASP A 117 -4.77 -9.96 -7.62
N THR A 118 -4.79 -9.46 -6.39
CA THR A 118 -5.37 -8.15 -6.06
C THR A 118 -4.52 -7.35 -5.07
N LEU A 119 -4.67 -6.03 -5.15
CA LEU A 119 -4.22 -5.08 -4.15
C LEU A 119 -5.41 -4.22 -3.73
N THR A 120 -5.74 -4.22 -2.44
CA THR A 120 -6.71 -3.28 -1.88
C THR A 120 -5.96 -2.11 -1.26
N TRP A 121 -6.45 -0.91 -1.56
CA TRP A 121 -5.93 0.35 -1.05
C TRP A 121 -7.06 1.05 -0.29
N ASP A 122 -6.83 1.37 0.98
CA ASP A 122 -7.76 2.13 1.80
C ASP A 122 -7.02 3.21 2.57
N ARG A 123 -7.27 4.47 2.21
CA ARG A 123 -6.73 5.63 2.90
C ARG A 123 -7.88 6.48 3.42
N PHE A 124 -7.79 6.89 4.67
CA PHE A 124 -8.70 7.86 5.26
C PHE A 124 -7.91 8.95 5.97
N GLN A 125 -8.35 10.19 5.82
CA GLN A 125 -7.75 11.33 6.49
C GLN A 125 -8.83 12.30 6.95
N LYS A 126 -8.83 12.58 8.26
CA LYS A 126 -9.62 13.62 8.90
C LYS A 126 -8.72 14.82 9.15
N CYS A 127 -9.05 15.95 8.55
CA CYS A 127 -8.26 17.20 8.62
C CYS A 127 -8.88 18.26 9.55
N GLY A 128 -9.83 17.88 10.39
CA GLY A 128 -10.54 18.73 11.36
C GLY A 128 -11.98 18.28 11.53
N ILE A 129 -12.70 18.75 12.55
CA ILE A 129 -14.16 18.55 12.59
C ILE A 129 -14.82 19.63 11.73
N PRO A 130 -15.64 19.32 10.70
CA PRO A 130 -16.06 18.02 10.15
C PRO A 130 -15.50 17.78 8.73
N CYS A 131 -14.18 17.86 8.55
CA CYS A 131 -13.52 17.67 7.26
C CYS A 131 -12.84 16.30 7.18
N SER A 132 -13.14 15.53 6.13
CA SER A 132 -12.50 14.25 5.84
C SER A 132 -12.26 14.06 4.34
N SER A 133 -11.27 13.23 4.02
CA SER A 133 -11.04 12.69 2.69
C SER A 133 -10.72 11.21 2.77
N TRP A 134 -11.01 10.49 1.69
CA TRP A 134 -10.68 9.09 1.56
C TRP A 134 -10.33 8.73 0.13
N THR A 135 -9.61 7.63 0.01
CA THR A 135 -9.28 6.99 -1.26
C THR A 135 -9.35 5.49 -1.05
N THR A 136 -10.25 4.81 -1.76
CA THR A 136 -10.50 3.37 -1.58
C THR A 136 -10.65 2.67 -2.93
N GLY A 137 -10.07 1.49 -3.07
CA GLY A 137 -10.25 0.68 -4.27
C GLY A 137 -9.56 -0.66 -4.21
N THR A 138 -9.95 -1.55 -5.11
CA THR A 138 -9.30 -2.86 -5.30
C THR A 138 -8.81 -2.94 -6.74
N LEU A 139 -7.51 -3.13 -6.89
CA LEU A 139 -6.81 -3.23 -8.16
C LEU A 139 -6.51 -4.71 -8.44
N ALA A 140 -6.79 -5.15 -9.66
CA ALA A 140 -6.49 -6.49 -10.15
C ALA A 140 -5.13 -6.52 -10.84
N ARG A 141 -4.41 -7.64 -10.71
CA ARG A 141 -3.14 -7.85 -11.39
C ARG A 141 -3.32 -7.85 -12.93
N LEU A 142 -2.38 -7.23 -13.63
CA LEU A 142 -2.26 -7.24 -15.10
C LEU A 142 -1.45 -8.42 -15.64
#